data_AF-A0A914VMP4-F1
#
_entry.id   AF-A0A914VMP4-F1
#
_cell.length_a   1.000
_cell.length_b   1.000
_cell.length_c   1.000
_cell.angle_alpha   90.00
_cell.angle_beta   90.00
_cell.angle_gamma   90.00
#
_symmetry.space_group_name_H-M   'P 1'
#
loop_
_entity.id
_entity.type
_entity.pdbx_description
1 polymer ?
#
loop_
_entity_poly.entity_id
_entity_poly.type
_entity_poly.pdbx_seq_one_letter_code
_entity_poly.pdbx_strand_id
1 'polypeptide(L)'
;NSVYQSCGGVVAIDSLPSYASQVMSVAKNLGKTMSALGESVVSSLSSSPHSKTVASSTSPGIVTIIDVDRFDKRHNGVHNADDIEGLIAHFAAHIDEAVSFLHFAPGGSLLLSSGLSAQCFHLFSILPHATSSALGAVHHLYTLFRGSTPA
;
A
#
# COMPACT_ATOMS: atom_id res chain seq x y z
N ASN A 1 8.25 -27.44 -7.36
CA ASN A 1 8.89 -26.36 -6.59
C ASN A 1 8.31 -25.04 -7.01
N SER A 2 7.22 -24.61 -6.37
CA SER A 2 6.61 -23.31 -6.67
C SER A 2 7.25 -22.26 -5.79
N VAL A 3 7.86 -21.28 -6.44
CA VAL A 3 8.54 -20.12 -5.86
C VAL A 3 7.47 -19.13 -5.39
N TYR A 4 7.29 -19.01 -4.08
CA TYR A 4 6.58 -17.87 -3.47
C TYR A 4 7.58 -16.73 -3.31
N GLN A 5 7.84 -16.01 -4.40
CA GLN A 5 8.60 -14.77 -4.35
C GLN A 5 7.61 -13.63 -4.10
N SER A 6 7.80 -12.90 -2.99
CA SER A 6 7.02 -11.71 -2.69
C SER A 6 7.46 -10.59 -3.64
N CYS A 7 6.70 -10.37 -4.70
CA CYS A 7 6.78 -9.12 -5.46
C CYS A 7 6.06 -8.06 -4.62
N GLY A 8 6.82 -7.39 -3.75
CA GLY A 8 6.32 -6.29 -2.93
C GLY A 8 5.66 -5.22 -3.80
N GLY A 9 4.33 -5.19 -3.75
CA GLY A 9 3.50 -4.17 -4.36
C GLY A 9 2.14 -4.20 -3.68
N VAL A 10 1.58 -3.03 -3.37
CA VAL A 10 0.14 -2.94 -3.09
C VAL A 10 -0.57 -3.08 -4.42
N VAL A 11 -1.22 -4.22 -4.61
CA VAL A 11 -2.36 -4.28 -5.50
C VAL A 11 -3.46 -3.54 -4.77
N ALA A 12 -3.81 -2.34 -5.23
CA ALA A 12 -5.08 -1.76 -4.84
C ALA A 12 -6.15 -2.80 -5.18
N ILE A 13 -6.87 -3.29 -4.17
CA ILE A 13 -8.02 -4.17 -4.39
C ILE A 13 -9.13 -3.28 -4.95
N ASP A 14 -8.98 -2.90 -6.20
CA ASP A 14 -10.13 -2.60 -7.03
C ASP A 14 -10.67 -3.96 -7.48
N SER A 15 -11.69 -4.42 -6.76
CA SER A 15 -12.59 -5.53 -7.14
C SER A 15 -12.08 -6.97 -7.06
N LEU A 16 -11.63 -7.42 -5.88
CA LEU A 16 -11.99 -8.80 -5.49
C LEU A 16 -13.49 -8.77 -5.13
N PRO A 17 -14.36 -9.56 -5.79
CA PRO A 17 -15.73 -9.66 -5.36
C PRO A 17 -15.72 -10.28 -3.95
N SER A 18 -15.99 -9.46 -2.93
CA SER A 18 -16.25 -9.93 -1.58
C SER A 18 -17.31 -11.04 -1.64
N TYR A 19 -16.89 -12.28 -1.43
CA TYR A 19 -17.78 -13.46 -1.46
C TYR A 19 -18.71 -13.54 -0.23
N ALA A 20 -18.66 -12.56 0.67
CA ALA A 20 -19.47 -12.53 1.88
C ALA A 20 -20.14 -11.16 2.09
N SER A 21 -21.12 -10.82 1.25
CA SER A 21 -22.20 -9.91 1.65
C SER A 21 -23.47 -10.18 0.83
N GLN A 22 -24.27 -11.15 1.25
CA GLN A 22 -25.67 -11.21 0.82
C GLN A 22 -26.51 -10.45 1.84
N VAL A 23 -26.66 -9.14 1.64
CA VAL A 23 -27.79 -8.40 2.22
C VAL A 23 -28.57 -7.79 1.06
N MET A 24 -29.67 -8.46 0.74
CA MET A 24 -30.63 -8.11 -0.29
C MET A 24 -31.32 -6.78 0.04
N SER A 25 -31.07 -5.74 -0.76
CA SER A 25 -31.87 -4.51 -0.74
C SER A 25 -32.83 -4.54 -1.92
N VAL A 26 -34.12 -4.77 -1.63
CA VAL A 26 -35.21 -4.79 -2.60
C VAL A 26 -35.70 -3.36 -2.79
N ALA A 27 -35.23 -2.67 -3.83
CA ALA A 27 -35.85 -1.44 -4.32
C ALA A 27 -36.49 -1.69 -5.69
N LYS A 28 -37.76 -1.30 -5.78
CA LYS A 28 -38.73 -1.67 -6.82
C LYS A 28 -38.57 -0.84 -8.10
N ASN A 29 -38.92 -1.47 -9.23
CA ASN A 29 -38.96 -1.02 -10.62
C ASN A 29 -39.16 0.48 -10.93
N LEU A 30 -38.32 1.00 -11.84
CA LEU A 30 -38.64 1.97 -12.90
C LEU A 30 -37.45 1.94 -13.88
N GLY A 31 -37.49 1.64 -15.18
CA GLY A 31 -38.54 1.53 -16.17
C GLY A 31 -38.02 2.16 -17.47
N LYS A 32 -37.37 1.35 -18.35
CA LYS A 32 -37.09 1.61 -19.78
C LYS A 32 -36.05 2.74 -20.03
N THR A 33 -35.12 2.76 -21.00
CA THR A 33 -35.08 2.26 -22.38
C THR A 33 -33.61 2.28 -22.85
N MET A 34 -33.29 1.41 -23.82
CA MET A 34 -32.01 1.26 -24.53
C MET A 34 -31.51 2.57 -25.18
N SER A 35 -30.19 2.73 -25.35
CA SER A 35 -29.56 2.99 -26.67
C SER A 35 -28.03 3.15 -26.62
N ALA A 36 -27.42 2.52 -27.62
CA ALA A 36 -26.23 2.91 -28.37
C ALA A 36 -24.82 2.61 -27.82
N LEU A 37 -24.20 1.67 -28.56
CA LEU A 37 -22.78 1.49 -28.80
C LEU A 37 -22.09 2.80 -29.20
N GLY A 38 -20.86 3.01 -28.74
CA GLY A 38 -20.03 4.13 -29.17
C GLY A 38 -18.63 4.02 -28.59
N GLU A 39 -17.75 3.31 -29.28
CA GLU A 39 -16.32 3.32 -29.02
C GLU A 39 -15.75 4.71 -29.31
N SER A 40 -15.12 5.35 -28.32
CA SER A 40 -13.98 6.25 -28.56
C SER A 40 -13.17 6.50 -27.30
N VAL A 41 -11.87 6.52 -27.53
CA VAL A 41 -10.77 6.62 -26.57
C VAL A 41 -10.33 8.07 -26.34
N VAL A 42 -9.63 8.23 -25.21
CA VAL A 42 -8.71 9.29 -24.75
C VAL A 42 -9.21 10.64 -24.21
N SER A 43 -8.89 10.79 -22.92
CA SER A 43 -8.16 11.89 -22.27
C SER A 43 -8.85 13.24 -22.01
N SER A 44 -8.87 13.60 -20.73
CA SER A 44 -8.32 14.86 -20.18
C SER A 44 -9.20 15.51 -19.10
N LEU A 45 -8.49 15.98 -18.08
CA LEU A 45 -8.88 16.82 -16.95
C LEU A 45 -9.99 17.84 -17.30
N SER A 46 -11.14 17.73 -16.64
CA SER A 46 -12.04 18.87 -16.46
C SER A 46 -12.91 18.69 -15.21
N SER A 47 -12.85 19.70 -14.36
CA SER A 47 -13.67 19.92 -13.18
C SER A 47 -15.15 20.13 -13.56
N SER A 48 -16.07 19.34 -12.99
CA SER A 48 -17.46 19.75 -12.79
C SER A 48 -18.15 18.86 -11.73
N PRO A 49 -19.11 19.40 -10.94
CA PRO A 49 -19.46 18.88 -9.63
C PRO A 49 -20.69 17.96 -9.68
N HIS A 50 -20.53 16.67 -9.37
CA HIS A 50 -21.66 15.86 -8.93
C HIS A 50 -21.25 14.60 -8.16
N SER A 51 -22.01 14.36 -7.09
CA SER A 51 -21.99 13.21 -6.18
C SER A 51 -20.76 13.06 -5.26
N LYS A 52 -20.93 13.50 -4.01
CA LYS A 52 -20.13 13.07 -2.85
C LYS A 52 -20.35 11.58 -2.59
N THR A 53 -19.73 10.73 -3.41
CA THR A 53 -19.26 9.44 -2.92
C THR A 53 -17.78 9.66 -2.68
N VAL A 54 -17.45 10.16 -1.48
CA VAL A 54 -16.07 10.11 -0.98
C VAL A 54 -15.80 8.63 -0.76
N ALA A 55 -15.45 7.91 -1.83
CA ALA A 55 -14.48 6.86 -1.69
C ALA A 55 -13.27 7.60 -1.16
N SER A 56 -13.07 7.58 0.16
CA SER A 56 -11.84 8.03 0.76
C SER A 56 -10.78 7.12 0.17
N SER A 57 -10.17 7.55 -0.93
CA SER A 57 -9.05 6.86 -1.57
C SER A 57 -7.88 7.03 -0.63
N THR A 58 -7.88 6.26 0.45
CA THR A 58 -6.81 6.26 1.42
C THR A 58 -5.62 5.62 0.74
N SER A 59 -4.58 6.40 0.47
CA SER A 59 -3.36 5.87 -0.12
C SER A 59 -2.65 4.98 0.90
N PRO A 60 -2.12 3.82 0.49
CA PRO A 60 -1.37 2.95 1.39
C PRO A 60 -0.13 3.68 1.93
N GLY A 61 0.16 3.41 3.19
CA GLY A 61 1.37 3.83 3.86
C GLY A 61 2.52 2.92 3.49
N ILE A 62 3.35 3.37 2.55
CA ILE A 62 4.52 2.63 2.07
C ILE A 62 5.76 2.99 2.88
N VAL A 63 6.57 1.98 3.21
CA VAL A 63 7.87 2.12 3.85
C VAL A 63 8.96 1.64 2.91
N THR A 64 9.99 2.47 2.74
CA THR A 64 11.22 2.13 2.00
C THR A 64 12.40 2.25 2.96
N ILE A 65 13.25 1.23 3.00
CA ILE A 65 14.45 1.18 3.84
C ILE A 65 15.65 1.17 2.90
N ILE A 66 16.58 2.10 3.13
CA ILE A 66 17.78 2.30 2.31
C ILE A 66 18.99 2.30 3.25
N ASP A 67 20.03 1.54 2.89
CA ASP A 67 21.36 1.62 3.47
C ASP A 67 22.04 2.90 2.99
N VAL A 68 22.17 3.89 3.88
CA VAL A 68 22.73 5.20 3.56
C VAL A 68 24.21 5.12 3.20
N ASP A 69 24.94 4.14 3.73
CA ASP A 69 26.37 3.98 3.44
C ASP A 69 26.61 3.36 2.06
N ARG A 70 25.65 2.59 1.56
CA ARG A 70 25.65 2.04 0.19
C ARG A 70 24.93 2.92 -0.83
N PHE A 71 24.18 3.91 -0.36
CA PHE A 71 23.44 4.80 -1.25
C PHE A 71 24.38 5.85 -1.86
N ASP A 72 24.89 5.59 -3.07
CA ASP A 72 25.72 6.57 -3.76
C ASP A 72 24.88 7.75 -4.28
N LYS A 73 24.92 8.85 -3.53
CA LYS A 73 24.23 10.11 -3.88
C LYS A 73 24.81 10.77 -5.15
N ARG A 74 25.94 10.26 -5.67
CA ARG A 74 26.72 10.88 -6.76
C ARG A 74 26.49 10.24 -8.13
N HIS A 75 25.76 9.13 -8.18
CA HIS A 75 25.50 8.43 -9.43
C HIS A 75 24.34 9.09 -10.20
N ASN A 76 24.69 10.08 -11.01
CA ASN A 76 23.81 10.75 -11.99
C ASN A 76 23.53 9.86 -13.23
N GLY A 77 23.72 8.54 -13.09
CA GLY A 77 23.61 7.56 -14.15
C GLY A 77 22.19 7.03 -14.27
N VAL A 78 21.80 6.63 -15.47
CA VAL A 78 20.50 6.03 -15.79
C VAL A 78 20.37 4.70 -15.04
N HIS A 79 19.89 4.73 -13.80
CA HIS A 79 19.47 3.53 -13.10
C HIS A 79 18.13 3.12 -13.72
N ASN A 80 18.05 1.86 -14.18
CA ASN A 80 16.74 1.25 -14.40
C ASN A 80 15.96 1.37 -13.09
N ALA A 81 14.67 1.70 -13.16
CA ALA A 81 13.84 1.95 -11.98
C ALA A 81 13.81 0.78 -10.96
N ASP A 82 14.27 -0.40 -11.40
CA ASP A 82 14.26 -1.64 -10.63
C ASP A 82 15.51 -1.88 -9.77
N ASP A 83 16.60 -1.11 -9.95
CA ASP A 83 17.86 -1.33 -9.22
C ASP A 83 18.33 -0.07 -8.51
N ILE A 84 17.72 0.18 -7.34
CA ILE A 84 18.09 1.27 -6.43
C ILE A 84 19.22 0.76 -5.54
N GLU A 85 20.42 1.31 -5.73
CA GLU A 85 21.58 0.98 -4.90
C GLU A 85 21.29 1.27 -3.42
N GLY A 86 21.68 0.34 -2.54
CA GLY A 86 21.41 0.45 -1.11
C GLY A 86 19.96 0.18 -0.71
N LEU A 87 19.03 -0.11 -1.62
CA LEU A 87 17.68 -0.53 -1.24
C LEU A 87 17.75 -1.83 -0.41
N ILE A 88 17.15 -1.80 0.78
CA ILE A 88 17.03 -2.96 1.66
C ILE A 88 15.65 -3.59 1.52
N ALA A 89 14.59 -2.77 1.57
CA ALA A 89 13.21 -3.24 1.52
C ALA A 89 12.25 -2.14 1.04
N HIS A 90 11.16 -2.55 0.39
CA HIS A 90 10.05 -1.70 -0.02
C HIS A 90 8.74 -2.46 0.18
N PHE A 91 7.86 -1.96 1.05
CA PHE A 91 6.63 -2.68 1.41
C PHE A 91 5.55 -1.73 1.91
N ALA A 92 4.29 -2.15 1.83
CA ALA A 92 3.18 -1.43 2.44
C ALA A 92 3.07 -1.79 3.92
N ALA A 93 3.33 -0.80 4.78
CA ALA A 93 3.16 -0.93 6.21
C ALA A 93 1.69 -0.74 6.61
N HIS A 94 0.95 0.13 5.93
CA HIS A 94 -0.47 0.40 6.21
C HIS A 94 -1.28 0.39 4.91
N ILE A 95 -2.44 -0.29 4.89
CA ILE A 95 -3.24 -0.45 3.66
C ILE A 95 -4.07 0.81 3.36
N ASP A 96 -4.74 1.34 4.38
CA ASP A 96 -5.72 2.42 4.25
C ASP A 96 -5.32 3.69 5.00
N GLU A 97 -4.03 3.87 5.31
CA GLU A 97 -3.55 5.07 5.98
C GLU A 97 -2.10 5.40 5.59
N ALA A 98 -1.78 6.68 5.50
CA ALA A 98 -0.40 7.13 5.37
C ALA A 98 0.41 6.82 6.65
N VAL A 99 1.71 6.54 6.49
CA VAL A 99 2.64 6.37 7.62
C VAL A 99 2.83 7.71 8.32
N SER A 100 2.62 7.77 9.63
CA SER A 100 2.83 8.96 10.46
C SER A 100 4.08 8.88 11.33
N PHE A 101 4.51 7.66 11.67
CA PHE A 101 5.62 7.43 12.58
C PHE A 101 6.38 6.16 12.18
N LEU A 102 7.71 6.22 12.35
CA LEU A 102 8.63 5.11 12.15
C LEU A 102 9.72 5.16 13.22
N HIS A 103 10.05 4.00 13.80
CA HIS A 103 11.14 3.89 14.75
C HIS A 103 11.82 2.52 14.67
N PHE A 104 13.11 2.50 14.40
CA PHE A 104 13.92 1.29 14.51
C PHE A 104 14.25 1.00 15.96
N ALA A 105 14.13 -0.27 16.37
CA ALA A 105 14.70 -0.71 17.63
C ALA A 105 16.24 -0.67 17.58
N PRO A 106 16.92 -0.63 18.73
CA PRO A 106 18.37 -0.80 18.78
C PRO A 106 18.81 -2.06 18.01
N GLY A 107 19.79 -1.91 17.13
CA GLY A 107 20.27 -2.98 16.25
C GLY A 107 19.65 -3.00 14.85
N GLY A 108 18.61 -2.20 14.58
CA GLY A 108 18.11 -1.94 13.21
C GLY A 108 17.32 -3.08 12.55
N SER A 109 17.17 -4.23 13.21
CA SER A 109 16.42 -5.38 12.68
C SER A 109 14.92 -5.32 12.93
N LEU A 110 14.45 -4.49 13.87
CA LEU A 110 13.03 -4.30 14.13
C LEU A 110 12.60 -2.88 13.80
N LEU A 111 11.44 -2.75 13.16
CA LEU A 111 10.83 -1.48 12.81
C LEU A 111 9.41 -1.40 13.35
N LEU A 112 9.14 -0.38 14.17
CA LEU A 112 7.80 0.01 14.58
C LEU A 112 7.26 1.07 13.61
N SER A 113 6.04 0.91 13.13
CA SER A 113 5.32 1.93 12.35
C SER A 113 3.94 2.23 12.91
N SER A 114 3.42 3.43 12.63
CA SER A 114 1.99 3.73 12.81
C SER A 114 1.41 4.50 11.63
N GLY A 115 0.13 4.30 11.40
CA GLY A 115 -0.68 5.08 10.46
C GLY A 115 -1.08 6.43 11.03
N LEU A 116 -1.70 7.28 10.20
CA LEU A 116 -2.15 8.63 10.57
C LEU A 116 -3.09 8.66 11.78
N SER A 117 -3.94 7.64 11.96
CA SER A 117 -4.85 7.58 13.11
C SER A 117 -4.13 7.27 14.43
N ALA A 118 -2.92 6.72 14.37
CA ALA A 118 -2.14 6.24 15.52
C ALA A 118 -2.94 5.30 16.46
N GLN A 119 -3.95 4.60 15.92
CA GLN A 119 -4.72 3.59 16.64
C GLN A 119 -4.07 2.20 16.56
N CYS A 120 -3.32 1.98 15.49
CA CYS A 120 -2.71 0.72 15.13
C CYS A 120 -1.20 0.92 14.91
N PHE A 121 -0.40 0.09 15.56
CA PHE A 121 1.05 0.05 15.42
C PHE A 121 1.46 -1.31 14.89
N HIS A 122 2.35 -1.34 13.89
CA HIS A 122 2.86 -2.57 13.32
C HIS A 122 4.33 -2.75 13.70
N LEU A 123 4.69 -3.96 14.12
CA LEU A 123 6.08 -4.34 14.37
C LEU A 123 6.56 -5.26 13.25
N PHE A 124 7.64 -4.88 12.58
CA PHE A 124 8.24 -5.64 11.50
C PHE A 124 9.64 -6.13 11.87
N SER A 125 9.99 -7.34 11.43
CA SER A 125 11.36 -7.84 11.38
C SER A 125 11.93 -7.66 9.98
N ILE A 126 13.07 -6.98 9.89
CA ILE A 126 13.78 -6.70 8.66
C ILE A 126 14.93 -7.69 8.54
N LEU A 127 14.90 -8.47 7.47
CA LEU A 127 15.90 -9.49 7.13
C LEU A 127 16.61 -9.06 5.84
N PRO A 128 17.60 -8.15 5.94
CA PRO A 128 18.34 -7.71 4.77
C PRO A 128 19.17 -8.86 4.21
N HIS A 129 19.26 -8.94 2.88
CA HIS A 129 20.20 -9.84 2.22
C HIS A 129 21.39 -9.04 1.70
N ALA A 130 22.61 -9.56 1.90
CA ALA A 130 23.85 -8.82 1.69
C ALA A 130 24.07 -8.32 0.25
N THR A 131 23.45 -8.98 -0.73
CA THR A 131 23.65 -8.72 -2.16
C THR A 131 22.48 -8.03 -2.86
N SER A 132 21.24 -8.16 -2.38
CA SER A 132 20.06 -7.66 -3.09
C SER A 132 18.83 -7.64 -2.19
N SER A 133 18.04 -6.58 -2.26
CA SER A 133 16.74 -6.47 -1.57
C SER A 133 15.75 -7.57 -1.97
N ALA A 134 15.82 -8.08 -3.21
CA ALA A 134 14.91 -9.12 -3.71
C ALA A 134 15.08 -10.47 -3.00
N LEU A 135 16.24 -10.70 -2.36
CA LEU A 135 16.54 -11.90 -1.57
C LEU A 135 16.35 -11.67 -0.06
N GLY A 136 16.05 -10.44 0.34
CA GLY A 136 15.69 -10.10 1.72
C GLY A 136 14.23 -10.43 2.02
N ALA A 137 13.82 -10.17 3.26
CA ALA A 137 12.43 -10.32 3.67
C ALA A 137 12.03 -9.28 4.73
N VAL A 138 10.74 -8.98 4.77
CA VAL A 138 10.11 -8.21 5.84
C VAL A 138 8.99 -9.05 6.42
N HIS A 139 9.08 -9.37 7.70
CA HIS A 139 8.04 -10.13 8.41
C HIS A 139 7.24 -9.19 9.30
N HIS A 140 5.93 -9.13 9.10
CA HIS A 140 5.02 -8.48 10.03
C HIS A 140 4.82 -9.39 11.25
N LEU A 141 5.34 -8.97 12.40
CA LEU A 141 5.33 -9.77 13.62
C LEU A 141 4.05 -9.56 14.42
N TYR A 142 3.67 -8.30 14.65
CA TYR A 142 2.55 -7.96 15.52
C TYR A 142 1.83 -6.70 15.06
N THR A 143 0.53 -6.71 15.30
CA THR A 143 -0.32 -5.52 15.28
C THR A 143 -0.73 -5.18 16.71
N LEU A 144 -0.36 -4.00 17.17
CA LEU A 144 -0.69 -3.48 18.49
C LEU A 144 -1.77 -2.42 18.35
N PHE A 145 -2.93 -2.67 18.95
CA PHE A 145 -4.01 -1.70 18.99
C PHE A 145 -3.97 -0.93 20.30
N ARG A 146 -3.94 0.40 20.21
CA ARG A 146 -4.03 1.30 21.38
C ARG A 146 -5.37 1.17 22.11
N GLY A 147 -6.38 0.62 21.44
CA GLY A 147 -7.77 0.62 21.87
C GLY A 147 -8.44 1.96 21.59
N SER A 148 -9.78 1.97 21.54
CA SER A 148 -10.55 3.21 21.66
C SER A 148 -10.90 3.37 23.14
N THR A 149 -10.42 4.42 23.78
CA THR A 149 -10.94 4.80 25.09
C THR A 149 -12.23 5.59 24.82
N PRO A 150 -13.43 5.05 25.07
CA PRO A 150 -14.62 5.88 25.08
C PRO A 150 -14.49 6.89 26.23
N ALA A 151 -14.77 8.15 25.93
CA ALA A 151 -14.77 9.25 26.90
C ALA A 151 -15.97 9.16 27.85
#